data_AF-A0A0M1JEZ8-F1
#
_entry.id   AF-A0A0M1JEZ8-F1
#
_cell.length_a   1.000
_cell.length_b   1.000
_cell.length_c   1.000
_cell.angle_alpha   90.00
_cell.angle_beta   90.00
_cell.angle_gamma   90.00
#
_symmetry.space_group_name_H-M   'P 1'
#
loop_
_entity.id
_entity.type
_entity.pdbx_description
1 polymer ?
#
loop_
_entity_poly.entity_id
_entity_poly.type
_entity_poly.pdbx_seq_one_letter_code
_entity_poly.pdbx_strand_id
1 'polypeptide(L)'
;PHTLPTEGWTPDKVMELGQELMTAVIKSAPVEEFLSYHKPEEILSRYQPSEILSYYQPEQRLAGLTNEQRLAGLTKEQIRAYLEKLKN
;
A
#
# COMPACT_ATOMS: atom_id res chain seq x y z
N PRO A 1 -35.66 23.71 -15.94
CA PRO A 1 -35.12 22.51 -16.62
C PRO A 1 -33.80 22.88 -17.34
N HIS A 2 -32.66 22.54 -16.73
CA HIS A 2 -31.36 22.69 -17.40
C HIS A 2 -31.12 21.45 -18.26
N THR A 3 -31.58 21.51 -19.51
CA THR A 3 -31.21 20.52 -20.51
C THR A 3 -29.84 20.90 -21.06
N LEU A 4 -28.87 20.00 -20.97
CA LEU A 4 -27.60 20.16 -21.65
C LEU A 4 -27.87 20.23 -23.17
N PRO A 5 -27.28 21.18 -23.91
CA PRO A 5 -27.47 21.28 -25.35
C PRO A 5 -27.00 19.99 -26.01
N THR A 6 -27.85 19.33 -26.79
CA THR A 6 -27.56 18.03 -27.43
C THR A 6 -26.71 18.14 -28.70
N GLU A 7 -26.41 19.36 -29.14
CA GLU A 7 -25.53 19.61 -30.30
C GLU A 7 -24.05 19.49 -29.88
N GLY A 8 -23.29 18.65 -30.57
CA GLY A 8 -21.85 18.46 -30.33
C GLY A 8 -21.46 17.29 -29.42
N TRP A 9 -22.42 16.49 -28.95
CA TRP A 9 -22.12 15.23 -28.24
C TRP A 9 -21.69 14.14 -29.21
N THR A 10 -20.41 14.11 -29.53
CA THR A 10 -19.78 12.94 -30.16
C THR A 10 -19.45 11.91 -29.09
N PRO A 11 -19.34 10.61 -29.46
CA PRO A 11 -18.83 9.59 -28.56
C PRO A 11 -17.49 9.99 -27.91
N ASP A 12 -16.62 10.65 -28.68
CA ASP A 12 -15.33 11.14 -28.20
C ASP A 12 -15.48 12.20 -27.10
N LYS A 13 -16.42 13.15 -27.25
CA LYS A 13 -16.67 14.19 -26.26
C LYS A 13 -17.25 13.64 -24.96
N VAL A 14 -18.12 12.62 -25.06
CA VAL A 14 -18.65 11.90 -23.89
C VAL A 14 -17.53 11.17 -23.16
N MET A 15 -16.65 10.48 -23.90
CA MET A 15 -15.52 9.76 -23.31
C MET A 15 -14.51 10.70 -22.65
N GLU A 16 -14.21 11.83 -23.27
CA GLU A 16 -13.34 12.87 -22.70
C GLU A 16 -13.91 13.40 -21.39
N LEU A 17 -15.18 13.82 -21.38
CA LEU A 17 -15.85 14.30 -20.16
C LEU A 17 -15.92 13.21 -19.08
N GLY A 18 -16.12 11.94 -19.47
CA GLY A 18 -16.10 10.81 -18.57
C GLY A 18 -14.73 10.58 -17.92
N GLN A 19 -13.64 10.71 -18.68
CA GLN A 19 -12.28 10.62 -18.15
C GLN A 19 -11.94 11.79 -17.22
N GLU A 20 -12.35 13.01 -17.57
CA GLU A 20 -12.18 14.19 -16.71
C GLU A 20 -12.92 14.02 -15.38
N LEU A 21 -14.18 13.57 -15.44
CA LEU A 21 -14.98 13.31 -14.25
C LEU A 21 -14.36 12.21 -13.40
N MET A 22 -13.96 11.08 -14.00
CA MET A 22 -13.29 9.99 -13.29
C MET A 22 -12.01 10.49 -12.60
N THR A 23 -11.20 11.29 -13.28
CA THR A 23 -9.98 11.87 -12.72
C THR A 23 -10.27 12.80 -11.55
N ALA A 24 -11.29 13.65 -11.67
CA ALA A 24 -11.70 14.56 -10.61
C ALA A 24 -12.20 13.82 -9.37
N VAL A 25 -12.98 12.76 -9.57
CA VAL A 25 -13.48 11.90 -8.49
C VAL A 25 -12.32 11.19 -7.81
N ILE A 26 -11.41 10.54 -8.55
CA ILE A 26 -10.26 9.84 -7.94
C ILE A 26 -9.37 10.79 -7.12
N LYS A 27 -9.17 12.03 -7.58
CA LYS A 27 -8.35 13.02 -6.87
C LYS A 27 -8.98 13.56 -5.59
N SER A 28 -10.31 13.54 -5.49
CA SER A 28 -11.06 14.14 -4.38
C SER A 28 -11.68 13.11 -3.43
N ALA A 29 -11.79 11.85 -3.86
CA ALA A 29 -12.32 10.77 -3.06
C ALA A 29 -11.40 10.48 -1.85
N PRO A 30 -11.99 10.16 -0.68
CA PRO A 30 -11.22 9.64 0.45
C PRO A 30 -10.47 8.38 0.05
N VAL A 31 -9.21 8.27 0.49
CA VAL A 31 -8.36 7.12 0.18
C VAL A 31 -8.99 5.83 0.71
N GLU A 32 -9.59 5.86 1.89
CA GLU A 32 -10.25 4.72 2.51
C GLU A 32 -11.40 4.17 1.66
N GLU A 33 -12.20 5.06 1.07
CA GLU A 33 -13.30 4.68 0.19
C GLU A 33 -12.77 4.06 -1.10
N PHE A 34 -11.74 4.66 -1.71
CA PHE A 34 -11.09 4.12 -2.90
C PHE A 34 -10.48 2.73 -2.66
N LEU A 35 -9.78 2.56 -1.54
CA LEU A 35 -9.15 1.29 -1.18
C LEU A 35 -10.18 0.22 -0.79
N SER A 36 -11.38 0.60 -0.33
CA SER A 36 -12.43 -0.35 0.05
C SER A 36 -12.92 -1.25 -1.09
N TYR A 37 -12.72 -0.82 -2.35
CA TYR A 37 -13.06 -1.60 -3.54
C TYR A 37 -12.00 -2.66 -3.91
N HIS A 38 -10.85 -2.65 -3.25
CA HIS A 38 -9.72 -3.54 -3.55
C HIS A 38 -9.38 -4.41 -2.35
N LYS A 39 -8.90 -5.63 -2.63
CA LYS A 39 -8.35 -6.46 -1.56
C LYS A 39 -6.98 -5.94 -1.14
N PRO A 40 -6.62 -5.96 0.16
CA PRO A 40 -5.30 -5.52 0.61
C PRO A 40 -4.15 -6.20 -0.14
N GLU A 41 -4.28 -7.49 -0.46
CA GLU A 41 -3.25 -8.26 -1.17
C GLU A 41 -3.02 -7.74 -2.59
N GLU A 42 -4.08 -7.31 -3.29
CA GLU A 42 -3.97 -6.75 -4.64
C GLU A 42 -3.18 -5.44 -4.63
N ILE A 43 -3.41 -4.60 -3.62
CA ILE A 43 -2.69 -3.34 -3.43
C ILE A 43 -1.24 -3.62 -3.04
N LEU A 44 -1.02 -4.44 -2.02
CA LEU A 44 0.32 -4.73 -1.49
C LEU A 44 1.21 -5.46 -2.50
N SER A 45 0.63 -6.29 -3.39
CA SER A 45 1.39 -6.99 -4.44
C SER A 45 2.09 -6.05 -5.44
N ARG A 46 1.71 -4.76 -5.48
CA ARG A 46 2.33 -3.75 -6.34
C ARG A 46 3.59 -3.13 -5.75
N TYR A 47 3.85 -3.35 -4.46
CA TYR A 47 4.99 -2.78 -3.75
C TYR A 47 5.99 -3.87 -3.38
N GLN A 48 7.28 -3.51 -3.31
CA GLN A 48 8.26 -4.42 -2.76
C GLN A 48 8.05 -4.58 -1.26
N PRO A 49 8.24 -5.78 -0.69
CA PRO A 49 8.12 -5.99 0.76
C PRO A 49 9.00 -5.04 1.58
N SER A 50 10.20 -4.70 1.09
CA SER A 50 11.10 -3.74 1.75
C SER A 50 10.52 -2.33 1.83
N GLU A 51 9.81 -1.87 0.80
CA GLU A 51 9.16 -0.55 0.77
C GLU A 51 8.04 -0.50 1.80
N ILE A 52 7.19 -1.53 1.86
CA ILE A 52 6.11 -1.63 2.85
C ILE A 52 6.70 -1.64 4.26
N LEU A 53 7.70 -2.49 4.49
CA LEU A 53 8.32 -2.64 5.81
C LEU A 53 9.09 -1.38 6.24
N SER A 54 9.52 -0.52 5.33
CA SER A 54 10.23 0.72 5.67
C SER A 54 9.40 1.72 6.48
N TYR A 55 8.07 1.64 6.38
CA TYR A 55 7.14 2.49 7.15
C TYR A 55 6.96 2.03 8.60
N TYR A 56 7.42 0.82 8.96
CA TYR A 56 7.23 0.22 10.27
C TYR A 56 8.54 0.19 11.07
N GLN A 57 8.45 0.53 12.36
CA GLN A 57 9.56 0.37 13.28
C GLN A 57 9.97 -1.11 13.41
N PRO A 58 11.25 -1.43 13.71
CA PRO A 58 11.72 -2.80 13.88
C PRO A 58 10.81 -3.65 14.79
N GLU A 59 10.33 -3.10 15.89
CA GLU A 59 9.47 -3.79 16.86
C GLU A 59 8.11 -4.16 16.27
N GLN A 60 7.54 -3.27 15.45
CA GLN A 60 6.27 -3.50 14.75
C GLN A 60 6.42 -4.56 13.66
N ARG A 61 7.55 -4.56 12.94
CA ARG A 61 7.86 -5.56 11.91
C ARG A 61 7.98 -6.97 12.49
N LEU A 62 8.47 -7.09 13.72
CA LEU A 62 8.63 -8.35 14.42
C LEU A 62 7.41 -8.71 15.30
N ALA A 63 6.37 -7.86 15.34
CA ALA A 63 5.16 -8.13 16.11
C ALA A 63 4.43 -9.37 15.55
N GLY A 64 3.96 -10.24 16.43
CA GLY A 64 3.30 -11.50 16.05
C GLY A 64 4.25 -12.66 15.68
N LEU A 65 5.56 -12.41 15.55
CA LEU A 65 6.56 -13.47 15.36
C LEU A 65 6.97 -14.09 16.70
N THR A 66 7.15 -15.42 16.74
CA THR A 66 7.78 -16.12 17.87
C THR A 66 9.28 -15.80 17.96
N ASN A 67 9.91 -16.08 19.10
CA ASN A 67 11.36 -15.87 19.26
C ASN A 67 12.17 -16.65 18.23
N GLU A 68 11.76 -17.88 17.91
CA GLU A 68 12.40 -18.72 16.91
C GLU A 68 12.30 -18.11 15.52
N GLN A 69 11.13 -17.55 15.16
CA GLN A 69 10.92 -16.88 13.88
C GLN A 69 11.74 -15.59 13.76
N ARG A 70 11.90 -14.83 14.85
CA ARG A 70 12.73 -13.62 14.88
C ARG A 70 14.21 -13.92 14.72
N LEU A 71 14.66 -15.06 15.25
CA LEU A 71 16.04 -15.52 15.12
C LEU A 71 16.28 -16.31 13.83
N ALA A 72 15.23 -16.64 13.08
CA ALA A 72 15.35 -17.34 11.81
C ALA A 72 16.15 -16.48 10.82
N GLY A 73 17.20 -17.09 10.24
CA GLY A 73 18.14 -16.40 9.34
C GLY A 73 19.41 -15.88 10.02
N LEU A 74 19.49 -15.88 11.36
CA LEU A 74 20.74 -15.64 12.08
C LEU A 74 21.51 -16.95 12.31
N THR A 75 22.83 -16.90 12.16
CA THR A 75 23.69 -18.04 12.51
C THR A 75 23.91 -18.11 14.02
N LYS A 76 24.25 -19.31 14.52
CA LYS A 76 24.56 -19.50 15.94
C LYS A 76 25.72 -18.61 16.39
N GLU A 77 26.69 -18.38 15.50
CA GLU A 77 27.87 -17.55 15.73
C GLU A 77 27.47 -16.08 15.89
N GLN A 78 26.57 -15.56 15.04
CA GLN A 78 26.04 -14.20 15.16
C GLN A 78 25.30 -13.98 16.48
N ILE A 79 24.47 -14.96 16.88
CA ILE A 79 23.73 -14.90 18.14
C ILE A 79 24.69 -14.90 19.33
N ARG A 80 25.69 -15.80 19.35
CA ARG A 80 26.71 -15.83 20.42
C ARG A 80 27.49 -14.53 20.51
N ALA A 81 27.95 -14.00 19.38
CA ALA A 81 28.69 -12.74 19.34
C ALA A 81 27.88 -11.57 19.91
N TYR A 82 26.57 -11.52 19.66
CA TYR A 82 25.69 -10.52 20.25
C TYR A 82 25.51 -10.72 21.77
N LEU A 83 25.32 -11.97 22.22
CA LEU A 83 25.18 -12.27 23.66
C LEU A 83 26.43 -11.93 24.46
N GLU A 84 27.63 -12.16 23.91
CA GLU A 84 28.89 -11.78 24.55
C GLU A 84 29.03 -10.24 24.68
N LYS A 85 28.53 -9.47 23.71
CA LYS A 85 28.50 -8.00 23.82
C LYS A 85 27.59 -7.49 24.94
N LEU A 86 26.55 -8.23 25.32
CA LEU A 86 25.61 -7.85 26.39
C LEU A 86 26.11 -8.20 27.79
N LYS A 87 27.11 -9.09 27.90
CA LYS A 87 27.72 -9.50 29.18
C LYS A 87 28.84 -8.56 29.64
N ASN A 88 29.36 -7.74 28.73
CA ASN A 88 30.32 -6.67 28.99
C ASN A 88 29.61 -5.34 29.20
#